data_AF-A0AAD7ZLC6-F1
#
_entry.id   AF-A0AAD7ZLC6-F1
#
_cell.length_a   1.000
_cell.length_b   1.000
_cell.length_c   1.000
_cell.angle_alpha   90.00
_cell.angle_beta   90.00
_cell.angle_gamma   90.00
#
_symmetry.space_group_name_H-M   'P 1'
#
loop_
_entity.id
_entity.type
_entity.pdbx_description
1 polymer ?
#
loop_
_entity_poly.entity_id
_entity_poly.type
_entity_poly.pdbx_seq_one_letter_code
_entity_poly.pdbx_strand_id
1 'polypeptide(L)'
;MSNYRPIDSKREEFRKYLERAGVMDALTRALVSLYEEEEKPLNALDYVCTHLAGSSIEFNKAKRELEQCQNQIEMLTQENAELKLKLSEFVPEMILEGKGEETSSPPAEEAEPEPEPDEGIPETPEGEGDPE
;
A
#
# COMPACT_ATOMS: atom_id res chain seq x y z
N MET A 1 30.05 49.30 6.56
CA MET A 1 30.06 48.13 5.67
C MET A 1 30.11 46.90 6.57
N SER A 2 29.03 46.13 6.60
CA SER A 2 28.86 44.97 7.48
C SER A 2 29.90 43.90 7.15
N ASN A 3 30.66 43.47 8.16
CA ASN A 3 31.62 42.40 8.04
C ASN A 3 30.90 41.08 7.69
N TYR A 4 30.94 40.70 6.43
CA TYR A 4 30.52 39.38 5.98
C TYR A 4 31.57 38.37 6.46
N ARG A 5 31.29 37.64 7.54
CA ARG A 5 32.11 36.48 7.89
C ARG A 5 31.64 35.30 7.03
N PRO A 6 32.53 34.54 6.39
CA PRO A 6 32.17 33.34 5.63
C PRO A 6 31.33 32.31 6.42
N ILE A 7 31.46 32.31 7.76
CA ILE A 7 30.67 31.49 8.68
C ILE A 7 29.19 31.92 8.69
N ASP A 8 28.92 33.22 8.57
CA ASP A 8 27.54 33.74 8.53
C ASP A 8 26.86 33.35 7.21
N SER A 9 27.59 33.28 6.09
CA SER A 9 27.08 32.75 4.81
C SER A 9 26.54 31.33 4.91
N LYS A 10 27.35 30.41 5.46
CA LYS A 10 26.96 29.00 5.57
C LYS A 10 25.78 28.80 6.51
N ARG A 11 25.73 29.56 7.61
CA ARG A 11 24.59 29.53 8.55
C ARG A 11 23.32 30.07 7.92
N GLU A 12 23.41 31.15 7.16
CA GLU A 12 22.30 31.75 6.43
C GLU A 12 21.74 30.78 5.37
N GLU A 13 22.62 30.14 4.59
CA GLU A 13 22.24 29.13 3.59
C GLU A 13 21.52 27.94 4.22
N PHE A 14 22.04 27.42 5.34
CA PHE A 14 21.42 26.32 6.05
C PHE A 14 20.05 26.70 6.63
N ARG A 15 19.93 27.91 7.18
CA ARG A 15 18.65 28.44 7.65
C ARG A 15 17.62 28.51 6.50
N LYS A 16 18.00 29.10 5.36
CA LYS A 16 17.13 29.19 4.18
C LYS A 16 16.73 27.83 3.66
N TYR A 17 17.63 26.85 3.71
CA TYR A 17 17.31 25.46 3.37
C TYR A 17 16.22 24.89 4.30
N LEU A 18 16.36 25.05 5.62
CA LEU A 18 15.35 24.58 6.59
C LEU A 18 14.00 25.29 6.43
N GLU A 19 14.01 26.59 6.13
CA GLU A 19 12.80 27.36 5.82
C GLU A 19 12.13 26.84 4.53
N ARG A 20 12.88 26.68 3.44
CA ARG A 20 12.35 26.17 2.17
C ARG A 20 11.86 24.73 2.27
N ALA A 21 12.50 23.89 3.07
CA ALA A 21 12.09 22.52 3.33
C ALA A 21 10.90 22.41 4.31
N GLY A 22 10.44 23.53 4.90
CA GLY A 22 9.31 23.55 5.83
C GLY A 22 9.63 23.02 7.24
N VAL A 23 10.92 22.79 7.56
CA VAL A 23 11.35 22.28 8.88
C VAL A 23 11.04 23.30 9.98
N MET A 24 11.26 24.59 9.70
CA MET A 24 10.98 25.67 10.65
C MET A 24 9.49 25.75 11.00
N ASP A 25 8.60 25.61 10.00
CA ASP A 25 7.16 25.63 10.21
C ASP A 25 6.66 24.38 10.95
N ALA A 26 7.22 23.21 10.64
CA ALA A 26 6.91 21.96 11.35
C ALA A 26 7.32 22.03 12.83
N LEU A 27 8.54 22.52 13.12
CA LEU A 27 9.00 22.73 14.50
C LEU A 27 8.11 23.74 15.23
N THR A 28 7.76 24.84 14.58
CA THR A 28 6.89 25.88 15.18
C THR A 28 5.53 25.29 15.55
N ARG A 29 4.88 24.55 14.64
CA ARG A 29 3.58 23.91 14.91
C ARG A 29 3.66 22.88 16.03
N ALA A 30 4.69 22.03 16.05
CA ALA A 30 4.85 21.03 17.11
C ALA A 30 5.05 21.70 18.49
N LEU A 31 5.80 22.79 18.56
CA LEU A 31 6.01 23.55 19.80
C LEU A 31 4.76 24.32 20.23
N VAL A 32 4.00 24.90 19.29
CA VAL A 32 2.72 25.56 19.58
C VAL A 32 1.71 24.53 20.11
N SER A 33 1.58 23.36 19.47
CA SER A 33 0.72 22.27 19.92
C SER A 33 1.07 21.84 21.35
N LEU A 34 2.37 21.63 21.62
CA LEU A 34 2.84 21.30 22.97
C LEU A 34 2.54 22.43 23.97
N TYR A 35 2.59 23.69 23.55
CA TYR A 35 2.28 24.84 24.39
C TYR A 35 0.79 24.96 24.70
N GLU A 36 -0.08 24.66 23.73
CA GLU A 36 -1.54 24.72 23.86
C GLU A 36 -2.13 23.53 24.64
N GLU A 37 -1.42 22.41 24.73
CA GLU A 37 -1.88 21.21 25.45
C GLU A 37 -2.20 21.52 26.93
N GLU A 38 -3.44 21.25 27.35
CA GLU A 38 -3.94 21.52 28.71
C GLU A 38 -3.22 20.63 29.76
N GLU A 39 -3.04 19.35 29.44
CA GLU A 39 -2.26 18.41 30.23
C GLU A 39 -0.89 18.18 29.58
N LYS A 40 0.17 18.75 30.17
CA LYS A 40 1.51 18.58 29.61
C LYS A 40 1.92 17.11 29.62
N PRO A 41 2.34 16.56 28.47
CA PRO A 41 2.78 15.17 28.42
C PRO A 41 4.00 14.98 29.32
N LEU A 42 4.06 13.86 30.03
CA LEU A 42 5.21 13.49 30.88
C LEU A 42 6.52 13.46 30.10
N ASN A 43 6.46 13.13 28.80
CA ASN A 43 7.59 13.15 27.89
C ASN A 43 7.35 14.11 26.71
N ALA A 44 7.75 15.36 26.89
CA ALA A 44 7.62 16.41 25.87
C ALA A 44 8.42 16.13 24.58
N LEU A 45 9.55 15.42 24.67
CA LEU A 45 10.35 15.10 23.48
C LEU A 45 9.61 14.14 22.56
N ASP A 46 8.99 13.11 23.14
CA ASP A 46 8.23 12.11 22.38
C ASP A 46 7.00 12.73 21.71
N TYR A 47 6.31 13.65 22.41
CA TYR A 47 5.21 14.43 21.85
C TYR A 47 5.65 15.28 20.64
N VAL A 48 6.79 15.96 20.74
CA VAL A 48 7.31 16.79 19.64
C VAL A 48 7.74 15.92 18.46
N CYS A 49 8.42 14.79 18.71
CA CYS A 49 8.82 13.84 17.67
C CYS A 49 7.63 13.28 16.89
N THR A 50 6.56 12.87 17.59
CA THR A 50 5.33 12.35 16.96
C THR A 50 4.63 13.43 16.13
N HIS A 51 4.53 14.66 16.64
CA HIS A 51 3.95 15.79 15.89
C HIS A 51 4.78 16.20 14.67
N LEU A 52 6.11 16.10 14.74
CA LEU A 52 7.00 16.32 13.61
C LEU A 52 6.85 15.24 12.54
N ALA A 53 6.77 13.97 12.94
CA ALA A 53 6.54 12.85 12.01
C ALA A 53 5.17 12.97 11.30
N GLY A 54 4.14 13.37 12.05
CA GLY A 54 2.81 13.66 11.50
C GLY A 54 2.75 14.92 10.64
N SER A 55 3.75 15.80 10.68
CA SER A 55 3.78 17.05 9.90
C SER A 55 4.27 16.88 8.46
N SER A 56 4.73 15.68 8.07
CA SER A 56 5.11 15.42 6.68
C SER A 56 3.87 15.52 5.78
N ILE A 57 3.92 16.40 4.78
CA ILE A 57 2.86 16.55 3.77
C ILE A 57 2.62 15.21 3.07
N GLU A 58 3.69 14.47 2.80
CA GLU A 58 3.63 13.14 2.19
C GLU A 58 2.98 12.11 3.11
N PHE A 59 3.28 12.14 4.42
CA PHE A 59 2.62 11.27 5.39
C PHE A 59 1.11 11.54 5.46
N ASN A 60 0.70 12.81 5.50
CA ASN A 60 -0.72 13.18 5.50
C ASN A 60 -1.42 12.84 4.17
N LYS A 61 -0.70 12.90 3.05
CA LYS A 61 -1.21 12.48 1.74
C LYS A 61 -1.40 10.97 1.71
N ALA A 62 -0.37 10.20 2.09
CA ALA A 62 -0.42 8.74 2.16
C ALA A 62 -1.52 8.25 3.10
N LYS A 63 -1.68 8.89 4.27
CA LYS A 63 -2.76 8.57 5.22
C LYS A 63 -4.15 8.77 4.61
N ARG A 64 -4.38 9.89 3.89
CA ARG A 64 -5.65 10.14 3.18
C ARG A 64 -5.91 9.12 2.08
N GLU A 65 -4.89 8.77 1.29
CA GLU A 65 -5.01 7.75 0.25
C GLU A 65 -5.34 6.37 0.84
N LEU A 66 -4.73 6.02 1.99
CA LEU A 66 -5.02 4.79 2.71
C LEU A 66 -6.49 4.75 3.18
N GLU A 67 -6.98 5.82 3.81
CA GLU A 67 -8.37 5.93 4.25
C GLU A 67 -9.36 5.84 3.07
N GLN A 68 -9.05 6.49 1.95
CA GLN A 68 -9.87 6.40 0.72
C GLN A 68 -9.92 4.98 0.17
N CYS A 69 -8.77 4.30 0.10
CA CYS A 69 -8.69 2.93 -0.39
C CYS A 69 -9.48 1.96 0.51
N GLN A 70 -9.36 2.12 1.84
CA GLN A 70 -10.12 1.33 2.81
C GLN A 70 -11.64 1.51 2.66
N ASN A 71 -12.11 2.75 2.54
CA ASN A 71 -13.53 3.03 2.31
C ASN A 71 -14.02 2.38 1.01
N GLN A 72 -13.22 2.43 -0.05
CA GLN A 72 -13.58 1.84 -1.33
C GLN A 72 -13.61 0.31 -1.28
N ILE A 73 -12.69 -0.32 -0.55
CA ILE A 73 -12.71 -1.77 -0.29
C ILE A 73 -13.99 -2.14 0.47
N GLU A 74 -14.37 -1.38 1.49
CA GLU A 74 -15.57 -1.64 2.28
C GLU A 74 -16.84 -1.54 1.41
N MET A 75 -16.96 -0.47 0.62
CA MET A 75 -18.08 -0.30 -0.32
C MET A 75 -18.16 -1.44 -1.34
N LEU A 76 -17.04 -1.80 -1.98
CA LEU A 76 -17.00 -2.88 -2.97
C LEU A 76 -17.26 -4.25 -2.35
N THR A 77 -16.87 -4.45 -1.10
CA THR A 77 -17.12 -5.69 -0.35
C THR A 77 -18.61 -5.81 -0.01
N GLN A 78 -19.24 -4.71 0.41
CA GLN A 78 -20.68 -4.65 0.65
C GLN A 78 -21.46 -4.90 -0.65
N GLU A 79 -21.11 -4.22 -1.73
CA GLU A 79 -21.75 -4.42 -3.04
C GLU A 79 -21.59 -5.86 -3.53
N ASN A 80 -20.39 -6.45 -3.38
CA ASN A 80 -20.18 -7.86 -3.68
C ASN A 80 -21.09 -8.79 -2.86
N ALA A 81 -21.24 -8.51 -1.57
CA ALA A 81 -22.10 -9.30 -0.70
C ALA A 81 -23.57 -9.20 -1.14
N GLU A 82 -24.04 -8.00 -1.46
CA GLU A 82 -25.40 -7.75 -1.95
C GLU A 82 -25.65 -8.42 -3.31
N LEU A 83 -24.70 -8.32 -4.25
CA LEU A 83 -24.81 -8.95 -5.56
C LEU A 83 -24.78 -10.48 -5.47
N LYS A 84 -23.93 -11.04 -4.60
CA LYS A 84 -23.91 -12.50 -4.34
C LYS A 84 -25.24 -12.99 -3.75
N LEU A 85 -25.84 -12.21 -2.85
CA LEU A 85 -27.15 -12.54 -2.28
C LEU A 85 -28.23 -12.51 -3.37
N LYS A 86 -28.30 -11.44 -4.17
CA LYS A 86 -29.23 -11.36 -5.32
C LYS A 86 -29.03 -12.52 -6.30
N LEU A 87 -27.79 -12.83 -6.67
CA LEU A 87 -27.51 -13.98 -7.54
C LEU A 87 -27.99 -15.29 -6.93
N SER A 88 -27.80 -15.50 -5.63
CA SER A 88 -28.29 -16.70 -4.95
C SER A 88 -29.81 -16.82 -4.92
N GLU A 89 -30.54 -15.71 -5.03
CA GLU A 89 -32.00 -15.68 -5.14
C GLU A 89 -32.48 -16.00 -6.57
N PHE A 90 -31.74 -15.60 -7.61
CA PHE A 90 -32.08 -15.86 -9.02
C PHE A 90 -31.56 -17.20 -9.57
N VAL A 91 -30.46 -17.73 -9.04
CA VAL A 91 -29.89 -19.04 -9.44
C VAL A 91 -30.87 -20.23 -9.23
N PRO A 92 -31.70 -20.30 -8.17
CA PRO A 92 -32.68 -21.37 -8.06
C PRO A 92 -33.81 -21.31 -9.12
N GLU A 93 -34.08 -20.16 -9.75
CA GLU A 93 -35.09 -20.05 -10.82
C GLU A 93 -34.59 -20.61 -12.17
N MET A 94 -33.31 -20.40 -12.53
CA MET A 94 -32.79 -20.90 -13.82
C MET A 94 -32.61 -22.42 -13.89
N ILE A 95 -32.50 -23.11 -12.75
CA ILE A 95 -32.31 -24.58 -12.74
C ILE A 95 -33.64 -25.33 -12.97
N LEU A 96 -34.79 -24.66 -12.81
CA LEU A 96 -36.11 -25.28 -12.97
C LEU A 96 -36.60 -25.35 -14.43
N GLU A 97 -36.13 -24.49 -15.33
CA GLU A 97 -36.57 -24.49 -16.73
C GLU A 97 -35.75 -25.42 -17.65
N GLY A 98 -34.66 -26.03 -17.16
CA GLY A 98 -33.71 -26.78 -17.99
C GLY A 98 -33.76 -28.32 -17.92
N LYS A 99 -34.65 -28.93 -17.12
CA LYS A 99 -34.71 -30.40 -16.97
C LYS A 99 -35.86 -31.00 -17.77
N GLY A 100 -35.61 -31.27 -19.04
CA GLY A 100 -36.49 -32.04 -19.90
C GLY A 100 -35.78 -32.50 -21.15
N GLU A 101 -34.94 -33.53 -21.04
CA GLU A 101 -34.76 -34.65 -21.99
C GLU A 101 -33.48 -35.41 -21.66
N GLU A 102 -33.63 -36.47 -20.87
CA GLU A 102 -32.72 -37.62 -20.88
C GLU A 102 -33.04 -38.48 -22.12
N THR A 103 -32.07 -38.71 -22.99
CA THR A 103 -31.96 -39.98 -23.75
C THR A 103 -30.47 -40.36 -23.76
N SER A 104 -30.08 -41.26 -22.87
CA SER A 104 -29.82 -42.68 -23.12
C SER A 104 -28.46 -42.99 -23.78
N SER A 105 -27.59 -43.55 -22.94
CA SER A 105 -26.64 -44.65 -23.19
C SER A 105 -25.14 -44.33 -23.39
N PRO A 106 -24.26 -44.90 -22.51
CA PRO A 106 -22.81 -45.09 -22.71
C PRO A 106 -22.51 -46.51 -23.28
N PRO A 107 -21.27 -47.08 -23.29
CA PRO A 107 -19.91 -46.60 -23.62
C PRO A 107 -19.19 -47.53 -24.65
N ALA A 108 -18.06 -47.11 -25.26
CA ALA A 108 -17.08 -47.98 -25.96
C ALA A 108 -15.72 -47.23 -26.02
N GLU A 109 -14.66 -47.60 -25.30
CA GLU A 109 -13.73 -48.75 -25.44
C GLU A 109 -12.64 -48.53 -26.53
N GLU A 110 -11.38 -48.67 -26.06
CA GLU A 110 -10.09 -48.85 -26.76
C GLU A 110 -9.42 -47.70 -27.54
N ALA A 111 -8.27 -47.21 -27.02
CA ALA A 111 -6.92 -47.58 -27.51
C ALA A 111 -5.83 -46.56 -27.07
N GLU A 112 -4.89 -47.01 -26.25
CA GLU A 112 -3.49 -46.48 -26.16
C GLU A 112 -2.66 -47.01 -27.36
N PRO A 113 -1.44 -46.53 -27.72
CA PRO A 113 -0.42 -45.86 -26.87
C PRO A 113 0.43 -44.70 -27.48
N GLU A 114 1.19 -44.04 -26.59
CA GLU A 114 2.48 -43.27 -26.62
C GLU A 114 3.33 -43.13 -27.92
N PRO A 115 4.34 -42.19 -28.04
CA PRO A 115 5.24 -41.67 -26.97
C PRO A 115 5.73 -40.19 -27.05
N GLU A 116 6.48 -39.79 -26.02
CA GLU A 116 7.18 -38.50 -25.80
C GLU A 116 8.29 -38.16 -26.82
N PRO A 117 8.82 -36.92 -26.79
CA PRO A 117 10.20 -36.80 -26.32
C PRO A 117 10.53 -35.56 -25.45
N ASP A 118 11.27 -35.87 -24.38
CA ASP A 118 12.42 -35.18 -23.76
C ASP A 118 12.99 -33.93 -24.48
N GLU A 119 12.95 -32.77 -23.81
CA GLU A 119 13.97 -31.73 -23.95
C GLU A 119 14.28 -31.05 -22.59
N GLY A 120 15.29 -31.61 -21.91
CA GLY A 120 16.38 -30.91 -21.23
C GLY A 120 16.17 -29.50 -20.67
N ILE A 121 16.07 -29.42 -19.34
CA ILE A 121 16.27 -28.20 -18.55
C ILE A 121 17.78 -27.96 -18.39
N PRO A 122 18.35 -26.80 -18.80
CA PRO A 122 19.66 -26.41 -18.35
C PRO A 122 19.57 -25.71 -16.98
N GLU A 123 20.03 -26.39 -15.93
CA GLU A 123 20.35 -25.75 -14.65
C GLU A 123 21.55 -24.80 -14.83
N THR A 124 21.38 -23.56 -14.39
CA THR A 124 22.48 -22.63 -14.13
C THR A 124 22.73 -22.59 -12.63
N PRO A 125 23.96 -22.77 -12.17
CA PRO A 125 24.36 -22.24 -10.88
C PRO A 125 25.32 -21.06 -11.08
N GLU A 126 24.89 -19.90 -10.56
CA GLU A 126 25.73 -18.75 -10.28
C GLU A 126 26.84 -19.13 -9.29
N GLY A 127 28.06 -18.69 -9.58
CA GLY A 127 29.22 -18.91 -8.73
C GLY A 127 30.31 -17.93 -9.11
N GLU A 128 30.15 -16.68 -8.66
CA GLU A 128 31.20 -15.66 -8.66
C GLU A 128 32.42 -16.20 -7.88
N GLY A 129 33.58 -16.15 -8.52
CA GLY A 129 34.84 -16.55 -7.95
C GLY A 129 35.97 -16.05 -8.82
N ASP A 130 36.33 -14.79 -8.66
CA ASP A 130 37.60 -14.26 -9.12
C ASP A 130 38.30 -13.64 -7.90
N PRO A 131 39.51 -14.11 -7.58
CA PRO A 131 40.59 -13.14 -7.49
C PRO A 131 41.92 -13.69 -8.00
N GLU A 132 42.57 -12.98 -8.92
CA GLU A 132 44.01 -12.65 -8.88
C GLU A 132 44.36 -11.46 -9.80
#